data_AF-A0A0F6QJK9-F1
#
_entry.id   AF-A0A0F6QJK9-F1
#
_cell.length_a   1.000
_cell.length_b   1.000
_cell.length_c   1.000
_cell.angle_alpha   90.00
_cell.angle_beta   90.00
_cell.angle_gamma   90.00
#
_symmetry.space_group_name_H-M   'P 1'
#
loop_
_entity.id
_entity.type
_entity.pdbx_description
1 polymer ?
#
loop_
_entity_poly.entity_id
_entity_poly.type
_entity_poly.pdbx_seq_one_letter_code
_entity_poly.pdbx_strand_id
1 'polypeptide(L)'
;AKGPDLTVISKKITDSNAVVLAVKEVEALISSIDELAKAIGKKIQQNGLEADVNHNTSLLAGAHEISSLITKKLEELIKNSGELKGEVEKAKNCSVAFTSKLKSSNAQLGVANGNATDDDAKKAILKTNTPNDKGAKELKELFESVESLAKAAQAALANS
;
A
#
# COMPACT_ATOMS: atom_id res chain seq x y z
N ALA A 1 43.39 -20.35 5.06
CA ALA A 1 42.19 -19.80 4.37
C ALA A 1 42.31 -18.28 4.31
N LYS A 2 42.00 -17.63 3.18
CA LYS A 2 41.76 -16.17 3.20
C LYS A 2 40.50 -15.94 4.04
N GLY A 3 40.54 -15.00 4.98
CA GLY A 3 39.38 -14.63 5.80
C GLY A 3 38.25 -14.00 4.97
N PRO A 4 37.13 -13.65 5.60
CA PRO A 4 36.00 -13.00 4.93
C PRO A 4 36.41 -11.68 4.25
N ASP A 5 35.90 -11.43 3.05
CA ASP A 5 36.15 -10.17 2.32
C ASP A 5 35.19 -9.07 2.80
N LEU A 6 35.72 -8.15 3.60
CA LEU A 6 34.95 -7.05 4.20
C LEU A 6 34.38 -6.08 3.16
N THR A 7 35.00 -5.96 1.99
CA THR A 7 34.51 -5.09 0.90
C THR A 7 33.23 -5.67 0.30
N VAL A 8 33.19 -6.99 0.14
CA VAL A 8 32.00 -7.71 -0.37
C VAL A 8 30.86 -7.64 0.65
N ILE A 9 31.15 -7.88 1.94
CA ILE A 9 30.14 -7.87 3.01
C ILE A 9 29.53 -6.48 3.17
N SER A 10 30.36 -5.42 3.24
CA SER A 10 29.86 -4.04 3.38
C SER A 10 28.97 -3.60 2.21
N LYS A 11 29.31 -4.02 0.98
CA LYS A 11 28.46 -3.80 -0.19
C LYS A 11 27.12 -4.51 -0.05
N LYS A 12 27.12 -5.80 0.33
CA LYS A 12 25.90 -6.59 0.51
C LYS A 12 24.96 -5.98 1.55
N ILE A 13 25.49 -5.57 2.71
CA ILE A 13 24.73 -4.88 3.75
C ILE A 13 24.10 -3.59 3.21
N THR A 14 24.86 -2.80 2.45
CA THR A 14 24.36 -1.54 1.87
C THR A 14 23.20 -1.78 0.91
N ASP A 15 23.35 -2.76 0.01
CA ASP A 15 22.33 -3.11 -0.98
C ASP A 15 21.06 -3.66 -0.30
N SER A 16 21.20 -4.56 0.68
CA SER A 16 20.06 -5.09 1.45
C SER A 16 19.36 -4.01 2.28
N ASN A 17 20.11 -3.06 2.86
CA ASN A 17 19.52 -1.95 3.61
C ASN A 17 18.71 -1.02 2.70
N ALA A 18 19.16 -0.78 1.47
CA ALA A 18 18.40 0.00 0.48
C ALA A 18 17.05 -0.66 0.14
N VAL A 19 17.02 -1.99 0.00
CA VAL A 19 15.76 -2.75 -0.21
C VAL A 19 14.83 -2.61 1.00
N VAL A 20 15.34 -2.76 2.23
CA VAL A 20 14.54 -2.60 3.45
C VAL A 20 13.91 -1.20 3.54
N LEU A 21 14.67 -0.15 3.21
CA LEU A 21 14.16 1.22 3.20
C LEU A 21 13.04 1.42 2.17
N ALA A 22 13.21 0.88 0.96
CA ALA A 22 12.19 0.97 -0.08
C ALA A 22 10.89 0.22 0.31
N VAL A 23 11.01 -0.95 0.94
CA VAL A 23 9.83 -1.69 1.42
C VAL A 23 9.10 -0.91 2.53
N LYS A 24 9.83 -0.29 3.46
CA LYS A 24 9.23 0.56 4.50
C LYS A 24 8.48 1.77 3.94
N GLU A 25 8.96 2.36 2.86
CA GLU A 25 8.24 3.43 2.16
C GLU A 25 6.88 2.92 1.65
N VAL A 26 6.83 1.73 1.06
CA VAL A 26 5.59 1.11 0.61
C VAL A 26 4.64 0.79 1.77
N GLU A 27 5.15 0.27 2.89
CA GLU A 27 4.36 0.03 4.11
C GLU A 27 3.73 1.33 4.65
N ALA A 28 4.49 2.43 4.65
CA ALA A 28 4.00 3.73 5.09
C ALA A 28 2.90 4.27 4.16
N LEU A 29 3.03 4.10 2.84
CA LEU A 29 1.98 4.46 1.89
C LEU A 29 0.70 3.64 2.12
N ILE A 30 0.80 2.32 2.36
CA ILE A 30 -0.37 1.49 2.68
C ILE A 30 -1.00 1.96 4.00
N SER A 31 -0.19 2.27 5.02
CA SER A 31 -0.67 2.79 6.30
C SER A 31 -1.37 4.14 6.14
N SER A 32 -0.92 4.99 5.21
CA SER A 32 -1.61 6.26 4.93
C SER A 32 -3.03 6.05 4.38
N ILE A 33 -3.29 4.96 3.65
CA ILE A 33 -4.65 4.60 3.22
C ILE A 33 -5.50 4.18 4.42
N ASP A 34 -4.93 3.51 5.44
CA ASP A 34 -5.65 3.22 6.68
C ASP A 34 -6.04 4.50 7.43
N GLU A 35 -5.17 5.52 7.43
CA GLU A 35 -5.51 6.83 7.99
C GLU A 35 -6.61 7.54 7.17
N LEU A 36 -6.58 7.44 5.83
CA LEU A 36 -7.68 7.94 4.99
C LEU A 36 -9.00 7.20 5.29
N ALA A 37 -8.97 5.89 5.54
CA ALA A 37 -10.17 5.13 5.89
C ALA A 37 -10.83 5.62 7.19
N LYS A 38 -10.06 6.16 8.14
CA LYS A 38 -10.60 6.79 9.37
C LYS A 38 -11.34 8.11 9.10
N ALA A 39 -11.05 8.76 7.98
CA ALA A 39 -11.69 10.01 7.57
C ALA A 39 -12.97 9.80 6.73
N ILE A 40 -13.40 8.56 6.50
CA ILE A 40 -14.65 8.27 5.79
C ILE A 40 -15.85 8.88 6.54
N GLY A 41 -16.68 9.60 5.79
CA GLY A 41 -17.88 10.26 6.32
C GLY A 41 -17.54 11.37 7.30
N LYS A 42 -16.38 12.03 7.11
CA LYS A 42 -15.89 13.10 8.00
C LYS A 42 -15.56 14.39 7.26
N LYS A 43 -15.71 15.50 7.97
CA LYS A 43 -15.17 16.82 7.61
C LYS A 43 -14.35 17.40 8.76
N ILE A 44 -13.54 18.39 8.44
CA ILE A 44 -12.79 19.16 9.43
C ILE A 44 -13.72 20.15 10.14
N GLN A 45 -13.57 20.24 11.46
CA GLN A 45 -14.16 21.21 12.37
C GLN A 45 -13.09 21.71 13.35
N GLN A 46 -13.44 22.71 14.17
CA GLN A 46 -12.50 23.33 15.12
C GLN A 46 -11.77 22.32 16.02
N ASN A 47 -12.44 21.24 16.42
CA ASN A 47 -11.91 20.26 17.36
C ASN A 47 -11.53 18.93 16.70
N GLY A 48 -11.33 18.91 15.37
CA GLY A 48 -10.92 17.72 14.63
C GLY A 48 -11.95 17.27 13.59
N LEU A 49 -12.25 15.97 13.55
CA LEU A 49 -13.14 15.38 12.55
C LEU A 49 -14.57 15.22 13.09
N GLU A 50 -15.54 15.79 12.39
CA GLU A 50 -16.97 15.58 12.63
C GLU A 50 -17.64 14.87 11.46
N ALA A 51 -18.88 14.41 11.65
CA ALA A 51 -19.62 13.70 10.62
C ALA A 51 -19.92 14.58 9.39
N ASP A 52 -19.70 14.00 8.21
CA ASP A 52 -20.08 14.52 6.89
C ASP A 52 -20.38 13.32 5.98
N VAL A 53 -21.53 12.71 6.24
CA VAL A 53 -21.88 11.40 5.68
C VAL A 53 -22.00 11.45 4.16
N ASN A 54 -21.49 10.41 3.51
CA ASN A 54 -21.62 10.17 2.07
C ASN A 54 -20.95 11.20 1.16
N HIS A 55 -19.93 11.92 1.62
CA HIS A 55 -19.16 12.87 0.82
C HIS A 55 -17.70 12.40 0.56
N ASN A 56 -17.51 11.15 0.13
CA ASN A 56 -16.19 10.51 0.11
C ASN A 56 -15.47 10.49 -1.25
N THR A 57 -16.02 11.05 -2.34
CA THR A 57 -15.43 10.89 -3.68
C THR A 57 -13.98 11.39 -3.78
N SER A 58 -13.68 12.56 -3.22
CA SER A 58 -12.32 13.12 -3.24
C SER A 58 -11.34 12.35 -2.36
N LEU A 59 -11.80 11.86 -1.20
CA LEU A 59 -11.04 10.98 -0.31
C LEU A 59 -10.63 9.69 -1.05
N LEU A 60 -11.56 9.08 -1.77
CA LEU A 60 -11.33 7.86 -2.56
C LEU A 60 -10.41 8.12 -3.76
N ALA A 61 -10.51 9.27 -4.40
CA ALA A 61 -9.56 9.69 -5.44
C ALA A 61 -8.13 9.80 -4.89
N GLY A 62 -7.98 10.33 -3.66
CA GLY A 62 -6.70 10.36 -2.94
C GLY A 62 -6.15 8.95 -2.68
N ALA A 63 -6.98 8.03 -2.19
CA ALA A 63 -6.58 6.63 -1.98
C ALA A 63 -6.17 5.93 -3.28
N HIS A 64 -6.84 6.21 -4.40
CA HIS A 64 -6.47 5.71 -5.72
C HIS A 64 -5.11 6.26 -6.20
N GLU A 65 -4.82 7.53 -5.97
CA GLU A 65 -3.51 8.10 -6.33
C GLU A 65 -2.38 7.44 -5.51
N ILE A 66 -2.60 7.23 -4.21
CA ILE A 66 -1.65 6.51 -3.35
C ILE A 66 -1.47 5.06 -3.82
N SER A 67 -2.55 4.36 -4.22
CA SER A 67 -2.45 2.99 -4.74
C SER A 67 -1.62 2.92 -6.03
N SER A 68 -1.75 3.94 -6.89
CA SER A 68 -0.95 4.09 -8.10
C SER A 68 0.52 4.37 -7.77
N LEU A 69 0.79 5.21 -6.77
CA LEU A 69 2.16 5.47 -6.28
C LEU A 69 2.81 4.21 -5.70
N ILE A 70 2.08 3.43 -4.89
CA ILE A 70 2.56 2.14 -4.37
C ILE A 70 3.01 1.22 -5.52
N THR A 71 2.21 1.13 -6.59
CA THR A 71 2.54 0.32 -7.76
C THR A 71 3.85 0.79 -8.41
N LYS A 72 4.02 2.11 -8.60
CA LYS A 72 5.27 2.68 -9.16
C LYS A 72 6.49 2.35 -8.28
N LYS A 73 6.35 2.49 -6.95
CA LYS A 73 7.44 2.18 -6.01
C LYS A 73 7.84 0.72 -6.04
N LEU A 74 6.87 -0.20 -6.10
CA LEU A 74 7.14 -1.62 -6.26
C LEU A 74 7.80 -1.93 -7.61
N GLU A 75 7.38 -1.28 -8.70
CA GLU A 75 8.03 -1.41 -10.02
C GLU A 75 9.49 -0.96 -10.03
N GLU A 76 9.79 0.14 -9.35
CA GLU A 76 11.16 0.62 -9.17
C GLU A 76 11.98 -0.36 -8.34
N LEU A 77 11.41 -0.88 -7.25
CA LEU A 77 12.08 -1.82 -6.36
C LEU A 77 12.43 -3.14 -7.05
N ILE A 78 11.59 -3.65 -7.97
CA ILE A 78 11.85 -4.89 -8.72
C ILE A 78 13.25 -4.88 -9.36
N LYS A 79 13.68 -3.73 -9.89
CA LYS A 79 14.96 -3.59 -10.61
C LYS A 79 16.18 -3.86 -9.73
N ASN A 80 16.06 -3.64 -8.41
CA ASN A 80 17.15 -3.72 -7.44
C ASN A 80 16.90 -4.76 -6.33
N SER A 81 15.84 -5.56 -6.44
CA SER A 81 15.38 -6.47 -5.38
C SER A 81 16.16 -7.78 -5.25
N GLY A 82 17.06 -8.09 -6.21
CA GLY A 82 17.91 -9.27 -6.15
C GLY A 82 17.11 -10.57 -6.00
N GLU A 83 17.42 -11.32 -4.94
CA GLU A 83 16.75 -12.58 -4.61
C GLU A 83 15.27 -12.41 -4.24
N LEU A 84 14.86 -11.22 -3.80
CA LEU A 84 13.48 -10.92 -3.36
C LEU A 84 12.54 -10.54 -4.50
N LYS A 85 12.97 -10.68 -5.75
CA LYS A 85 12.21 -10.25 -6.92
C LYS A 85 10.82 -10.90 -7.00
N GLY A 86 10.71 -12.17 -6.63
CA GLY A 86 9.42 -12.88 -6.63
C GLY A 86 8.42 -12.28 -5.63
N GLU A 87 8.87 -11.94 -4.43
CA GLU A 87 8.06 -11.30 -3.39
C GLU A 87 7.63 -9.89 -3.80
N VAL A 88 8.53 -9.12 -4.43
CA VAL A 88 8.20 -7.78 -4.95
C VAL A 88 7.19 -7.88 -6.10
N GLU A 89 7.34 -8.83 -7.02
CA GLU A 89 6.38 -9.08 -8.10
C GLU A 89 5.00 -9.46 -7.57
N LYS A 90 4.93 -10.30 -6.53
CA LYS A 90 3.68 -10.64 -5.86
C LYS A 90 3.00 -9.40 -5.26
N ALA A 91 3.74 -8.59 -4.51
CA ALA A 91 3.22 -7.35 -3.92
C ALA A 91 2.73 -6.37 -5.00
N LYS A 92 3.49 -6.24 -6.10
CA LYS A 92 3.10 -5.43 -7.26
C LYS A 92 1.78 -5.92 -7.87
N ASN A 93 1.63 -7.22 -8.07
CA ASN A 93 0.40 -7.77 -8.65
C ASN A 93 -0.81 -7.48 -7.76
N CYS A 94 -0.66 -7.56 -6.43
CA CYS A 94 -1.69 -7.15 -5.49
C CYS A 94 -2.00 -5.63 -5.58
N SER A 95 -0.99 -4.77 -5.76
CA SER A 95 -1.21 -3.32 -5.88
C SER A 95 -1.95 -2.94 -7.18
N VAL A 96 -1.63 -3.65 -8.27
CA VAL A 96 -2.34 -3.53 -9.55
C VAL A 96 -3.78 -4.02 -9.43
N ALA A 97 -4.02 -5.13 -8.74
CA ALA A 97 -5.36 -5.66 -8.49
C ALA A 97 -6.21 -4.66 -7.69
N PHE A 98 -5.66 -4.12 -6.60
CA PHE A 98 -6.32 -3.09 -5.78
C PHE A 98 -6.68 -1.85 -6.60
N THR A 99 -5.70 -1.25 -7.29
CA THR A 99 -5.93 -0.06 -8.12
C THR A 99 -6.96 -0.34 -9.23
N SER A 100 -6.91 -1.53 -9.85
CA SER A 100 -7.87 -1.93 -10.89
C SER A 100 -9.28 -2.13 -10.33
N LYS A 101 -9.40 -2.62 -9.10
CA LYS A 101 -10.69 -2.79 -8.44
C LYS A 101 -11.36 -1.47 -8.09
N LEU A 102 -10.58 -0.48 -7.62
CA LEU A 102 -11.08 0.88 -7.42
C LEU A 102 -11.61 1.47 -8.73
N LYS A 103 -10.85 1.34 -9.83
CA LYS A 103 -11.27 1.81 -11.16
C LYS A 103 -12.52 1.11 -11.69
N SER A 104 -12.62 -0.21 -11.54
CA SER A 104 -13.81 -0.94 -12.02
C SER A 104 -15.06 -0.65 -11.18
N SER A 105 -14.89 -0.19 -9.94
CA SER A 105 -15.97 0.23 -9.04
C SER A 105 -16.32 1.73 -9.17
N ASN A 106 -15.87 2.41 -10.24
CA ASN A 106 -16.04 3.86 -10.41
C ASN A 106 -17.49 4.33 -10.34
N ALA A 107 -18.46 3.51 -10.74
CA ALA A 107 -19.88 3.88 -10.69
C ALA A 107 -20.36 4.16 -9.25
N GLN A 108 -19.72 3.58 -8.23
CA GLN A 108 -20.01 3.81 -6.82
C GLN A 108 -18.95 4.65 -6.10
N LEU A 109 -17.70 4.62 -6.56
CA LEU A 109 -16.59 5.31 -5.91
C LEU A 109 -16.30 6.70 -6.50
N GLY A 110 -16.65 6.92 -7.76
CA GLY A 110 -16.43 8.14 -8.54
C GLY A 110 -17.70 8.97 -8.73
N VAL A 111 -18.64 8.90 -7.79
CA VAL A 111 -19.95 9.56 -7.92
C VAL A 111 -19.79 11.08 -7.92
N ALA A 112 -20.56 11.74 -8.79
CA ALA A 112 -20.58 13.19 -8.91
C ALA A 112 -20.95 13.89 -7.58
N ASN A 113 -20.58 15.16 -7.47
CA ASN A 113 -20.86 16.03 -6.32
C ASN A 113 -20.29 15.53 -4.97
N GLY A 114 -19.35 14.60 -4.99
CA GLY A 114 -18.78 14.05 -3.76
C GLY A 114 -19.53 12.85 -3.20
N ASN A 115 -20.65 12.43 -3.79
CA ASN A 115 -21.68 11.60 -3.16
C ASN A 115 -21.34 10.11 -2.95
N ALA A 116 -20.07 9.70 -3.03
CA ALA A 116 -19.70 8.32 -2.71
C ALA A 116 -20.05 8.01 -1.24
N THR A 117 -20.86 6.97 -1.03
CA THR A 117 -21.41 6.64 0.28
C THR A 117 -20.33 6.17 1.26
N ASP A 118 -20.58 6.33 2.56
CA ASP A 118 -19.66 5.81 3.59
C ASP A 118 -19.52 4.28 3.49
N ASP A 119 -20.60 3.59 3.15
CA ASP A 119 -20.62 2.14 2.97
C ASP A 119 -19.76 1.70 1.77
N ASP A 120 -19.89 2.36 0.62
CA ASP A 120 -19.06 2.08 -0.55
C ASP A 120 -17.59 2.45 -0.34
N ALA A 121 -17.32 3.55 0.37
CA ALA A 121 -15.96 3.94 0.74
C ALA A 121 -15.32 2.89 1.66
N LYS A 122 -16.04 2.37 2.65
CA LYS A 122 -15.54 1.29 3.52
C LYS A 122 -15.27 0.00 2.75
N LYS A 123 -16.15 -0.37 1.82
CA LYS A 123 -15.95 -1.53 0.92
C LYS A 123 -14.72 -1.39 0.03
N ALA A 124 -14.23 -0.17 -0.17
CA ALA A 124 -13.08 0.14 -1.01
C ALA A 124 -11.75 0.21 -0.23
N ILE A 125 -11.71 0.90 0.92
CA ILE A 125 -10.43 1.22 1.60
C ILE A 125 -10.34 0.84 3.08
N LEU A 126 -11.40 0.30 3.69
CA LEU A 126 -11.35 -0.23 5.06
C LEU A 126 -11.11 -1.74 5.02
N LYS A 127 -9.86 -2.18 5.18
CA LYS A 127 -9.43 -3.60 5.09
C LYS A 127 -10.24 -4.58 5.95
N THR A 128 -10.82 -4.11 7.04
CA THR A 128 -11.61 -4.91 7.99
C THR A 128 -13.12 -4.91 7.69
N ASN A 129 -13.57 -4.17 6.68
CA ASN A 129 -15.00 -4.07 6.36
C ASN A 129 -15.53 -5.39 5.80
N THR A 130 -16.82 -5.66 6.04
CA THR A 130 -17.55 -6.74 5.36
C THR A 130 -18.94 -6.21 4.99
N PRO A 131 -19.34 -6.26 3.71
CA PRO A 131 -18.58 -6.79 2.57
C PRO A 131 -17.38 -5.90 2.18
N ASN A 132 -16.46 -6.42 1.37
CA ASN A 132 -15.20 -5.77 0.97
C ASN A 132 -14.97 -5.83 -0.54
N ASP A 133 -16.06 -5.78 -1.29
CA ASP A 133 -16.17 -6.12 -2.71
C ASP A 133 -15.83 -4.96 -3.67
N LYS A 134 -15.28 -3.85 -3.17
CA LYS A 134 -14.90 -2.66 -3.97
C LYS A 134 -13.43 -2.27 -3.86
N GLY A 135 -12.61 -3.10 -3.22
CA GLY A 135 -11.16 -2.86 -3.10
C GLY A 135 -10.59 -3.24 -1.73
N ALA A 136 -11.40 -3.27 -0.68
CA ALA A 136 -10.89 -3.54 0.67
C ALA A 136 -10.32 -4.96 0.80
N LYS A 137 -10.83 -5.92 0.01
CA LYS A 137 -10.25 -7.25 -0.11
C LYS A 137 -8.84 -7.18 -0.72
N GLU A 138 -8.71 -6.56 -1.88
CA GLU A 138 -7.43 -6.44 -2.59
C GLU A 138 -6.41 -5.59 -1.81
N LEU A 139 -6.87 -4.58 -1.07
CA LEU A 139 -6.02 -3.79 -0.15
C LEU A 139 -5.49 -4.64 1.00
N LYS A 140 -6.31 -5.56 1.54
CA LYS A 140 -5.86 -6.51 2.57
C LYS A 140 -4.83 -7.48 2.01
N GLU A 141 -5.05 -8.02 0.81
CA GLU A 141 -4.09 -8.91 0.13
C GLU A 141 -2.76 -8.19 -0.17
N LEU A 142 -2.82 -6.91 -0.61
CA LEU A 142 -1.64 -6.07 -0.78
C LEU A 142 -0.88 -5.88 0.54
N PHE A 143 -1.58 -5.56 1.62
CA PHE A 143 -0.98 -5.41 2.95
C PHE A 143 -0.26 -6.69 3.40
N GLU A 144 -0.90 -7.85 3.29
CA GLU A 144 -0.31 -9.15 3.66
C GLU A 144 0.91 -9.50 2.78
N SER A 145 0.84 -9.19 1.48
CA SER A 145 1.96 -9.42 0.57
C SER A 145 3.16 -8.52 0.88
N VAL A 146 2.93 -7.25 1.21
CA VAL A 146 4.00 -6.31 1.60
C VAL A 146 4.57 -6.66 2.97
N GLU A 147 3.75 -7.10 3.92
CA GLU A 147 4.22 -7.59 5.22
C GLU A 147 5.16 -8.79 5.05
N SER A 148 4.81 -9.72 4.17
CA SER A 148 5.66 -10.87 3.83
C SER A 148 6.98 -10.43 3.19
N LEU A 149 6.93 -9.48 2.26
CA LEU A 149 8.12 -8.89 1.63
C LEU A 149 9.01 -8.18 2.64
N ALA A 150 8.44 -7.44 3.60
CA ALA A 150 9.19 -6.75 4.65
C ALA A 150 9.93 -7.74 5.56
N LYS A 151 9.30 -8.84 5.94
CA LYS A 151 9.95 -9.93 6.69
C LYS A 151 11.11 -10.54 5.90
N ALA A 152 10.92 -10.80 4.61
CA ALA A 152 11.96 -11.35 3.75
C ALA A 152 13.15 -10.38 3.57
N ALA A 153 12.88 -9.08 3.39
CA ALA A 153 13.90 -8.04 3.30
C ALA A 153 14.72 -7.90 4.59
N GLN A 154 14.07 -7.96 5.76
CA GLN A 154 14.76 -7.96 7.04
C GLN A 154 15.63 -9.21 7.23
N ALA A 155 15.15 -10.39 6.83
CA ALA A 155 15.93 -11.61 6.89
C ALA A 155 17.15 -11.57 5.97
N ALA A 156 17.01 -11.04 4.75
CA ALA A 156 18.12 -10.84 3.83
C ALA A 156 19.19 -9.90 4.40
N LEU A 157 18.77 -8.79 5.03
CA LEU A 157 19.68 -7.87 5.71
C LEU A 157 20.40 -8.52 6.90
N ALA A 158 19.70 -9.31 7.72
CA ALA A 158 20.30 -10.01 8.86
C ALA A 158 21.33 -11.07 8.44
N ASN A 159 21.20 -11.62 7.23
CA ASN A 159 22.11 -12.61 6.65
C ASN A 159 23.18 -11.98 5.73
N SER A 160 23.33 -10.65 5.74
CA SER A 160 24.28 -9.91 4.90
C SER A 160 25.69 -9.88 5.44
#